data_AF-A0A4P0XIR1-F1
#
_entry.id   AF-A0A4P0XIR1-F1
#
_cell.length_a   1.000
_cell.length_b   1.000
_cell.length_c   1.000
_cell.angle_alpha   90.00
_cell.angle_beta   90.00
_cell.angle_gamma   90.00
#
_symmetry.space_group_name_H-M   'P 1'
#
loop_
_entity.id
_entity.type
_entity.pdbx_description
1 polymer ?
#
loop_
_entity_poly.entity_id
_entity_poly.type
_entity_poly.pdbx_seq_one_letter_code
_entity_poly.pdbx_strand_id
1 'polypeptide(L)' 'MSEINDMENTVIACVDGSSSTRSVCEYAAWVAGKLNAPLALLHVLEKMNNRQFLT' A
#
# COMPACT_ATOMS: atom_id res chain seq x y z
N MET A 1 -11.40 25.87 12.20
CA MET A 1 -10.32 25.04 11.62
C MET A 1 -10.47 23.65 12.20
N SER A 2 -11.19 22.76 11.54
CA SER A 2 -11.08 21.32 11.80
C SER A 2 -9.79 20.84 11.13
N GLU A 3 -8.91 20.21 11.89
CA GLU A 3 -7.78 19.45 11.34
C GLU A 3 -8.34 18.45 10.31
N ILE A 4 -8.13 18.73 9.03
CA ILE A 4 -8.44 17.78 7.97
C ILE A 4 -7.48 16.61 8.20
N ASN A 5 -8.01 15.44 8.53
CA ASN A 5 -7.20 14.23 8.66
C ASN A 5 -6.64 13.94 7.27
N ASP A 6 -5.36 14.24 7.01
CA ASP A 6 -4.71 14.09 5.69
C ASP A 6 -4.87 12.67 5.08
N MET A 7 -5.22 11.69 5.91
CA MET A 7 -5.47 10.30 5.52
C MET A 7 -6.90 10.01 5.01
N GLU A 8 -7.88 10.90 5.19
CA GLU A 8 -9.30 10.61 4.85
C GLU A 8 -9.49 10.33 3.34
N ASN A 9 -8.62 10.89 2.49
CA ASN A 9 -8.70 10.76 1.04
C ASN A 9 -7.38 10.27 0.40
N THR A 10 -6.56 9.51 1.14
CA THR A 10 -5.28 8.99 0.65
C THR A 10 -5.46 7.67 -0.10
N VAL A 11 -4.89 7.57 -1.30
CA VAL A 11 -4.75 6.30 -2.03
C VAL A 11 -3.62 5.49 -1.39
N ILE A 12 -3.87 4.22 -1.05
CA ILE A 12 -2.88 3.33 -0.45
C ILE A 12 -2.53 2.21 -1.44
N ALA A 13 -1.24 2.04 -1.71
CA ALA A 13 -0.72 0.95 -2.53
C ALA A 13 0.11 -0.02 -1.68
N CYS A 14 -0.29 -1.29 -1.65
CA CYS A 14 0.43 -2.33 -0.93
C CYS A 14 1.61 -2.86 -1.77
N VAL A 15 2.78 -2.95 -1.13
CA VAL A 15 4.03 -3.44 -1.70
C VAL A 15 4.43 -4.70 -0.95
N ASP A 16 4.11 -5.87 -1.52
CA ASP A 16 4.35 -7.20 -0.94
C ASP A 16 5.46 -7.99 -1.67
N GLY A 17 5.99 -7.47 -2.77
CA GLY A 17 7.02 -8.16 -3.57
C GLY A 17 6.46 -9.19 -4.55
N SER A 18 5.13 -9.34 -4.62
CA SER A 18 4.48 -10.17 -5.64
C SER A 18 4.66 -9.62 -7.05
N SER A 19 4.40 -10.45 -8.07
CA SER A 19 4.37 -10.04 -9.47
C SER A 19 3.38 -8.91 -9.76
N SER A 20 2.33 -8.79 -8.94
CA SER A 20 1.31 -7.75 -9.03
C SER A 20 1.75 -6.40 -8.46
N THR A 21 2.82 -6.35 -7.64
CA THR A 21 3.30 -5.12 -6.97
C THR A 21 3.46 -3.96 -7.95
N ARG A 22 4.06 -4.22 -9.11
CA ARG A 22 4.29 -3.18 -10.13
C ARG A 22 2.97 -2.59 -10.63
N SER A 23 2.03 -3.44 -11.03
CA SER A 23 0.72 -3.03 -11.53
C SER A 23 -0.05 -2.23 -10.47
N VAL A 24 -0.03 -2.68 -9.21
CA VAL A 24 -0.67 -1.96 -8.09
C VAL A 24 -0.11 -0.55 -7.96
N CYS A 25 1.22 -0.37 -7.99
CA CYS A 25 1.85 0.94 -7.91
C CYS A 25 1.49 1.85 -9.11
N GLU A 26 1.50 1.32 -10.33
CA GLU A 26 1.17 2.07 -11.55
C GLU A 26 -0.28 2.57 -11.52
N TYR A 27 -1.24 1.71 -11.16
CA TYR A 27 -2.64 2.10 -11.03
C TYR A 27 -2.88 3.08 -9.88
N ALA A 28 -2.22 2.88 -8.74
CA ALA A 28 -2.36 3.78 -7.60
C ALA A 28 -1.85 5.19 -7.91
N ALA A 29 -0.72 5.31 -8.61
CA ALA A 29 -0.21 6.59 -9.09
C ALA A 29 -1.17 7.28 -10.07
N TRP A 30 -1.75 6.51 -11.00
CA TRP A 30 -2.74 7.03 -11.94
C TRP A 30 -4.01 7.54 -11.24
N VAL A 31 -4.57 6.76 -10.31
CA VAL A 31 -5.78 7.15 -9.56
C VAL A 31 -5.50 8.35 -8.65
N ALA A 32 -4.39 8.36 -7.91
CA ALA A 32 -4.02 9.47 -7.04
C ALA A 32 -3.91 10.79 -7.81
N GLY A 33 -3.29 10.76 -9.00
CA GLY A 33 -3.24 11.92 -9.90
C GLY A 33 -4.61 12.35 -10.41
N LYS A 34 -5.52 11.41 -10.70
CA LYS A 34 -6.89 11.71 -11.15
C LYS A 34 -7.77 12.30 -10.05
N LEU A 35 -7.59 11.85 -8.82
CA LEU A 35 -8.37 12.30 -7.66
C LEU A 35 -7.76 13.52 -6.97
N ASN A 36 -6.58 13.98 -7.42
CA ASN A 36 -5.79 15.00 -6.72
C ASN A 36 -5.63 14.67 -5.23
N ALA A 37 -5.29 13.41 -4.97
CA ALA A 37 -5.23 12.80 -3.65
C ALA A 37 -3.78 12.38 -3.32
N PRO A 38 -3.38 12.38 -2.03
CA PRO A 38 -2.09 11.82 -1.64
C PRO A 38 -1.99 10.32 -1.98
N LEU A 39 -0.78 9.85 -2.26
CA LEU A 39 -0.46 8.43 -2.45
C LEU A 39 0.50 7.98 -1.35
N ALA A 40 0.13 6.93 -0.63
CA ALA A 40 0.98 6.26 0.34
C ALA A 40 1.35 4.84 -0.13
N LEU A 41 2.63 4.48 0.00
CA LEU A 41 3.11 3.12 -0.22
C LEU A 41 3.20 2.39 1.11
N LEU A 42 2.54 1.24 1.22
CA LEU A 42 2.53 0.40 2.40
C LEU A 42 3.31 -0.88 2.13
N HIS A 43 4.47 -1.05 2.76
CA HIS A 43 5.21 -2.30 2.68
C HIS A 43 4.52 -3.39 3.51
N VAL A 44 4.11 -4.47 2.85
CA VAL A 44 3.48 -5.62 3.51
C VAL A 44 4.57 -6.55 4.01
N LEU A 45 4.65 -6.72 5.32
CA LEU A 45 5.52 -7.70 5.95
C LEU A 45 4.77 -9.01 6.10
N GLU A 46 5.30 -10.08 5.49
CA GLU A 46 4.76 -11.41 5.70
C GLU A 46 5.00 -11.86 7.15
N LYS A 47 3.98 -12.44 7.77
CA LYS A 47 4.15 -13.05 9.08
C LYS A 47 5.04 -14.28 8.92
N MET A 48 6.26 -14.19 9.45
CA MET A 48 7.13 -15.34 9.67
C MET A 48 6.40 -16.31 10.61
N ASN A 49 5.70 -17.29 10.06
CA ASN A 49 5.23 -18.41 10.86
C ASN A 49 6.46 -19.20 11.24
N ASN A 50 6.86 -19.12 12.52
CA ASN A 50 7.88 -19.97 13.13
C ASN A 50 7.37 -21.42 13.21
N ARG A 51 7.10 -22.03 12.04
CA ARG A 51 7.09 -23.48 11.90
C ARG A 51 8.54 -23.87 11.72
N GLN A 52 9.27 -23.89 12.85
CA GLN A 52 10.48 -24.69 12.90
C GLN A 52 10.08 -26.07 12.43
N PHE A 53 10.72 -26.50 11.35
CA PHE A 53 10.63 -27.85 10.84
C PHE A 53 11.00 -28.81 11.97
N LEU A 54 9.99 -29.40 12.60
CA LEU A 54 10.15 -30.67 13.29
C LEU A 54 10.09 -31.74 12.20
N THR A 55 11.22 -31.98 11.55
CA THR A 55 11.46 -33.17 10.74
C THR A 55 12.90 -33.58 10.94
#